data_AF-A0AAF0HEU5-F1
#
_entry.id   AF-A0AAF0HEU5-F1
#
_cell.length_a   1.000
_cell.length_b   1.000
_cell.length_c   1.000
_cell.angle_alpha   90.00
_cell.angle_beta   90.00
_cell.angle_gamma   90.00
#
_symmetry.space_group_name_H-M   'P 1'
#
loop_
_entity.id
_entity.type
_entity.pdbx_description
1 polymer ?
#
loop_
_entity_poly.entity_id
_entity_poly.type
_entity_poly.pdbx_seq_one_letter_code
_entity_poly.pdbx_strand_id
1 'polypeptide(L)'
;MTKKPSGKTYTTESGTGDEHSAFLSFGSGLDDVGVKPLGRRITVRPGRGVGSSPSPYKAARTVEFETSSGMIIVELEDGPTLMVPARRLNGLMQAADSEIADVELIERTSLFWQKLGVTLKIEALLSGKSSAHSVMILKRPTDFEGVGDLATSAEWPELVVKFLSSNLPGSAASGWYHDFLTAYQIGCETLVALGQAIDTSTGAQALEKPRFPELLPRPDDVAVAVIYLATQNGLIKFPSSRKSAHSQTSPSGNDFAPSSESGTWIAHVHPQVVIVLRSLGMLEGDKWTGPAETVWWREDPSEWRLHFERDPRFEAAVKNACERIPDHIKDAMRGILEISDDDIAIHSSSHTIYASAYVTKTSISSPKTHDEVIQRIRYIRRRDFDCLFYMYWRFNDGWLSIDEARRALEIFNDPLAIAIRKAVVRRLYPDFPELEK
;
A
#
# COMPACT_ATOMS: atom_id res chain seq x y z
N MET A 1 -66.26 21.33 24.21
CA MET A 1 -66.52 21.37 22.75
C MET A 1 -65.17 21.36 22.04
N THR A 2 -64.81 20.25 21.37
CA THR A 2 -64.22 20.16 20.02
C THR A 2 -63.72 18.73 19.74
N LYS A 3 -64.48 18.05 18.87
CA LYS A 3 -64.14 17.04 17.84
C LYS A 3 -63.10 15.91 18.10
N LYS A 4 -63.60 14.67 18.09
CA LYS A 4 -63.01 13.49 17.37
C LYS A 4 -63.27 13.63 15.84
N PRO A 5 -62.74 12.82 14.89
CA PRO A 5 -61.88 11.60 14.95
C PRO A 5 -60.66 11.70 13.96
N SER A 6 -59.72 10.75 13.78
CA SER A 6 -59.85 9.44 13.12
C SER A 6 -58.60 8.58 13.31
N GLY A 7 -58.81 7.29 13.58
CA GLY A 7 -57.77 6.29 13.43
C GLY A 7 -57.46 6.02 11.96
N LYS A 8 -56.19 5.72 11.68
CA LYS A 8 -55.81 4.89 10.54
C LYS A 8 -54.87 3.79 11.03
N THR A 9 -55.34 2.59 10.80
CA THR A 9 -54.68 1.29 10.82
C THR A 9 -53.41 1.35 9.99
N TYR A 10 -52.26 0.94 10.54
CA TYR A 10 -51.11 0.58 9.73
C TYR A 10 -51.20 -0.90 9.39
N THR A 11 -51.55 -1.16 8.14
CA THR A 11 -51.34 -2.41 7.44
C THR A 11 -49.85 -2.74 7.41
N THR A 12 -49.52 -3.96 7.82
CA THR A 12 -48.25 -4.63 7.58
C THR A 12 -48.09 -4.84 6.07
N GLU A 13 -47.35 -3.95 5.42
CA GLU A 13 -46.74 -4.24 4.13
C GLU A 13 -45.28 -4.64 4.36
N SER A 14 -45.03 -5.91 4.07
CA SER A 14 -43.73 -6.51 3.82
C SER A 14 -43.09 -5.83 2.60
N GLY A 15 -42.37 -4.74 2.84
CA GLY A 15 -41.40 -4.19 1.89
C GLY A 15 -40.03 -4.71 2.26
N THR A 16 -39.38 -5.40 1.32
CA THR A 16 -37.97 -5.80 1.36
C THR A 16 -37.12 -4.62 1.82
N GLY A 17 -36.64 -4.68 3.06
CA GLY A 17 -35.73 -3.69 3.61
C GLY A 17 -34.45 -3.73 2.81
N ASP A 18 -34.15 -2.63 2.12
CA ASP A 18 -32.82 -2.32 1.62
C ASP A 18 -31.83 -2.44 2.78
N GLU A 19 -31.04 -3.51 2.81
CA GLU A 19 -29.85 -3.68 3.66
C GLU A 19 -28.70 -2.74 3.25
N HIS A 20 -29.02 -1.61 2.59
CA HIS A 20 -28.09 -0.58 2.16
C HIS A 20 -27.93 0.58 3.16
N SER A 21 -28.59 0.56 4.33
CA SER A 21 -28.64 1.72 5.23
C SER A 21 -27.72 1.71 6.47
N ALA A 22 -26.70 0.84 6.55
CA ALA A 22 -25.89 0.72 7.79
C ALA A 22 -24.36 0.82 7.64
N PHE A 23 -23.84 1.28 6.50
CA PHE A 23 -22.39 1.44 6.30
C PHE A 23 -22.04 2.81 5.73
N LEU A 24 -22.56 3.87 6.36
CA LEU A 24 -22.01 5.21 6.20
C LEU A 24 -20.52 5.17 6.58
N SER A 25 -19.68 5.66 5.67
CA SER A 25 -18.33 6.11 6.00
C SER A 25 -18.43 6.93 7.28
N PHE A 26 -17.57 6.69 8.26
CA PHE A 26 -17.63 7.32 9.58
C PHE A 26 -17.47 8.84 9.49
N GLY A 27 -18.52 9.57 9.11
CA GLY A 27 -18.54 11.02 8.99
C GLY A 27 -17.37 11.58 8.19
N SER A 28 -16.94 10.93 7.10
CA SER A 28 -15.89 11.52 6.27
C SER A 28 -16.51 12.68 5.52
N GLY A 29 -16.06 13.92 5.77
CA GLY A 29 -16.36 15.10 4.94
C GLY A 29 -15.91 14.97 3.47
N LEU A 30 -15.53 13.76 3.05
CA LEU A 30 -15.23 13.33 1.69
C LEU A 30 -16.48 12.84 0.94
N ASP A 31 -17.58 12.51 1.62
CA ASP A 31 -18.81 12.03 0.99
C ASP A 31 -19.43 13.09 0.05
N ASP A 32 -19.16 14.37 0.32
CA ASP A 32 -19.67 15.51 -0.45
C ASP A 32 -18.73 15.96 -1.59
N VAL A 33 -17.51 15.41 -1.69
CA VAL A 33 -16.50 15.82 -2.69
C VAL A 33 -16.68 15.06 -4.04
N GLY A 34 -17.75 14.29 -4.18
CA GLY A 34 -18.20 13.76 -5.48
C GLY A 34 -17.43 12.55 -6.02
N VAL A 35 -16.48 12.00 -5.26
CA VAL A 35 -15.79 10.74 -5.59
C VAL A 35 -15.85 9.82 -4.38
N LYS A 36 -16.59 8.71 -4.51
CA LYS A 36 -16.54 7.63 -3.51
C LYS A 36 -15.19 6.93 -3.66
N PRO A 37 -14.38 6.81 -2.59
CA PRO A 37 -13.16 6.00 -2.64
C PRO A 37 -13.53 4.56 -3.03
N LEU A 38 -12.65 3.91 -3.79
CA LEU A 38 -12.77 2.49 -4.10
C LEU A 38 -12.44 1.69 -2.83
N GLY A 39 -13.43 1.51 -1.96
CA GLY A 39 -13.39 0.49 -0.91
C GLY A 39 -13.09 0.93 0.51
N ARG A 40 -13.27 -0.04 1.43
CA ARG A 40 -13.33 0.13 2.89
C ARG A 40 -11.93 0.05 3.50
N ARG A 41 -11.49 1.12 4.16
CA ARG A 41 -10.13 1.29 4.71
C ARG A 41 -9.86 0.52 6.01
N ILE A 42 -8.61 0.10 6.22
CA ILE A 42 -8.12 -0.45 7.49
C ILE A 42 -7.17 0.51 8.19
N THR A 43 -7.19 0.45 9.51
CA THR A 43 -6.34 1.24 10.39
C THR A 43 -5.21 0.37 10.92
N VAL A 44 -3.98 0.57 10.45
CA VAL A 44 -2.79 0.06 11.16
C VAL A 44 -2.45 1.05 12.27
N ARG A 45 -2.55 0.60 13.53
CA ARG A 45 -2.00 1.34 14.67
C ARG A 45 -0.47 1.27 14.62
N PRO A 46 0.27 2.35 14.94
CA PRO A 46 1.72 2.27 15.08
C PRO A 46 2.05 1.39 16.30
N GLY A 47 2.53 0.18 16.04
CA GLY A 47 3.18 -0.64 17.06
C GLY A 47 4.47 0.06 17.51
N ARG A 48 4.68 0.12 18.83
CA ARG A 48 5.90 0.67 19.44
C ARG A 48 7.14 0.04 18.81
N GLY A 49 8.09 0.89 18.44
CA GLY A 49 9.41 0.49 17.98
C GLY A 49 10.09 -0.44 18.98
N VAL A 50 10.62 -1.54 18.48
CA VAL A 50 11.59 -2.37 19.19
C VAL A 50 12.94 -2.10 18.54
N GLY A 51 13.89 -1.70 19.38
CA GLY A 51 15.23 -1.26 19.00
C GLY A 51 16.08 -2.35 18.32
N SER A 52 17.12 -1.88 17.63
CA SER A 52 18.07 -2.69 16.89
C SER A 52 19.11 -3.39 17.77
N SER A 53 19.34 -4.67 17.43
CA SER A 53 20.50 -5.57 17.67
C SER A 53 20.61 -6.32 19.01
N PRO A 54 21.15 -7.57 19.05
CA PRO A 54 21.81 -8.35 17.99
C PRO A 54 21.05 -9.64 17.56
N SER A 55 21.42 -10.23 16.42
CA SER A 55 20.86 -11.46 15.83
C SER A 55 21.05 -12.73 16.69
N PRO A 56 20.00 -13.54 16.87
CA PRO A 56 20.11 -15.01 16.94
C PRO A 56 19.20 -15.63 15.86
N TYR A 57 19.73 -16.52 15.03
CA TYR A 57 18.92 -17.18 13.99
C TYR A 57 17.83 -18.03 14.66
N LYS A 58 16.56 -17.80 14.31
CA LYS A 58 15.41 -18.50 14.86
C LYS A 58 15.35 -19.92 14.29
N ALA A 59 15.42 -20.94 15.16
CA ALA A 59 15.24 -22.32 14.75
C ALA A 59 13.76 -22.55 14.37
N ALA A 60 13.51 -23.36 13.35
CA ALA A 60 12.16 -23.80 13.02
C ALA A 60 11.74 -24.99 13.88
N ARG A 61 10.46 -25.00 14.24
CA ARG A 61 9.80 -26.05 15.00
C ARG A 61 9.11 -27.03 14.08
N THR A 62 8.37 -26.53 13.10
CA THR A 62 7.59 -27.33 12.15
C THR A 62 7.63 -26.70 10.75
N VAL A 63 7.33 -27.50 9.74
CA VAL A 63 7.09 -27.04 8.37
C VAL A 63 5.95 -27.87 7.77
N GLU A 64 5.07 -27.20 7.04
CA GLU A 64 4.02 -27.86 6.26
C GLU A 64 3.78 -27.12 4.94
N PHE A 65 3.25 -27.84 3.95
CA PHE A 65 2.75 -27.25 2.72
C PHE A 65 1.23 -27.26 2.74
N GLU A 66 0.62 -26.09 2.68
CA GLU A 66 -0.83 -25.94 2.64
C GLU A 66 -1.30 -25.93 1.18
N THR A 67 -1.90 -27.03 0.74
CA THR A 67 -2.31 -27.22 -0.66
C THR A 67 -3.37 -26.21 -1.12
N SER A 68 -4.27 -25.78 -0.22
CA SER A 68 -5.32 -24.81 -0.55
C SER A 68 -4.79 -23.42 -0.87
N SER A 69 -3.66 -23.01 -0.27
CA SER A 69 -3.04 -21.69 -0.47
C SER A 69 -1.77 -21.73 -1.32
N GLY A 70 -1.18 -22.92 -1.53
CA GLY A 70 0.09 -23.09 -2.22
C GLY A 70 1.30 -22.57 -1.42
N MET A 71 1.15 -22.45 -0.09
CA MET A 71 2.15 -21.85 0.79
C MET A 71 2.93 -22.93 1.56
N ILE A 72 4.23 -22.69 1.75
CA ILE A 72 5.02 -23.37 2.77
C ILE A 72 4.92 -22.54 4.05
N ILE A 73 4.44 -23.17 5.10
CA ILE A 73 4.24 -22.60 6.42
C ILE A 73 5.36 -23.15 7.31
N VAL A 74 6.20 -22.27 7.87
CA VAL A 74 7.29 -22.63 8.78
C VAL A 74 7.02 -21.98 10.12
N GLU A 75 6.76 -22.76 11.16
CA GLU A 75 6.64 -22.24 12.52
C GLU A 75 8.02 -22.10 13.15
N LEU A 76 8.36 -20.92 13.66
CA LEU A 76 9.61 -20.66 14.35
C LEU A 76 9.46 -20.89 15.87
N GLU A 77 10.52 -21.32 16.55
CA GLU A 77 10.49 -21.65 18.00
C GLU A 77 10.00 -20.47 18.89
N ASP A 78 10.24 -19.22 18.47
CA ASP A 78 9.84 -18.01 19.20
C ASP A 78 8.41 -17.51 18.85
N GLY A 79 7.62 -18.30 18.13
CA GLY A 79 6.20 -18.03 17.85
C GLY A 79 5.79 -17.35 16.53
N PRO A 80 6.66 -16.70 15.71
CA PRO A 80 6.22 -16.21 14.41
C PRO A 80 6.16 -17.34 13.37
N THR A 81 5.14 -17.30 12.53
CA THR A 81 4.99 -18.20 11.38
C THR A 81 5.48 -17.51 10.12
N LEU A 82 6.41 -18.14 9.40
CA LEU A 82 6.87 -17.70 8.09
C LEU A 82 6.05 -18.42 7.02
N MET A 83 5.34 -17.66 6.20
CA MET A 83 4.58 -18.20 5.06
C MET A 83 5.27 -17.78 3.76
N VAL A 84 5.63 -18.75 2.91
CA VAL A 84 6.31 -18.48 1.63
C VAL A 84 5.61 -19.23 0.49
N PRO A 85 5.29 -18.58 -0.64
CA PRO A 85 4.69 -19.28 -1.77
C PRO A 85 5.66 -20.32 -2.33
N ALA A 86 5.27 -21.59 -2.35
CA ALA A 86 6.18 -22.69 -2.67
C ALA A 86 6.78 -22.57 -4.06
N ARG A 87 5.94 -22.18 -5.03
CA ARG A 87 6.31 -22.00 -6.45
C ARG A 87 7.32 -20.88 -6.70
N ARG A 88 7.58 -20.02 -5.71
CA ARG A 88 8.57 -18.94 -5.78
C ARG A 88 9.97 -19.37 -5.32
N LEU A 89 10.10 -20.57 -4.78
CA LEU A 89 11.35 -21.11 -4.28
C LEU A 89 12.15 -21.83 -5.37
N ASN A 90 13.47 -21.65 -5.34
CA ASN A 90 14.38 -22.30 -6.27
C ASN A 90 14.24 -23.83 -6.21
N GLY A 91 14.00 -24.44 -7.37
CA GLY A 91 13.76 -25.87 -7.52
C GLY A 91 12.31 -26.34 -7.34
N LEU A 92 11.36 -25.48 -6.91
CA LEU A 92 9.96 -25.89 -6.67
C LEU A 92 8.95 -25.32 -7.68
N MET A 93 9.38 -24.43 -8.58
CA MET A 93 8.49 -23.71 -9.51
C MET A 93 7.60 -24.65 -10.35
N GLN A 94 8.13 -25.77 -10.82
CA GLN A 94 7.42 -26.73 -11.70
C GLN A 94 7.04 -28.05 -11.00
N ALA A 95 7.37 -28.22 -9.72
CA ALA A 95 7.16 -29.47 -8.99
C ALA A 95 5.67 -29.70 -8.68
N ALA A 96 5.09 -30.89 -8.81
CA ALA A 96 3.69 -31.10 -8.46
C ALA A 96 3.41 -30.79 -6.97
N ASP A 97 2.18 -30.42 -6.61
CA ASP A 97 1.81 -30.11 -5.22
C ASP A 97 2.12 -31.29 -4.27
N SER A 98 1.98 -32.53 -4.76
CA SER A 98 2.39 -33.74 -4.04
C SER A 98 3.90 -33.86 -3.80
N GLU A 99 4.73 -33.28 -4.67
CA GLU A 99 6.19 -33.25 -4.52
C GLU A 99 6.64 -32.12 -3.60
N ILE A 100 5.90 -31.01 -3.59
CA ILE A 100 6.13 -29.88 -2.67
C ILE A 100 5.67 -30.24 -1.25
N ALA A 101 4.62 -31.04 -1.12
CA ALA A 101 4.11 -31.53 0.16
C ALA A 101 5.12 -32.40 0.94
N ASP A 102 6.09 -33.01 0.24
CA ASP A 102 7.17 -33.80 0.85
C ASP A 102 8.29 -32.91 1.46
N VAL A 103 7.94 -31.73 1.98
CA VAL A 103 8.88 -30.84 2.65
C VAL A 103 9.25 -31.38 4.02
N GLU A 104 10.55 -31.48 4.29
CA GLU A 104 11.10 -31.89 5.57
C GLU A 104 12.01 -30.81 6.15
N LEU A 105 12.06 -30.74 7.49
CA LEU A 105 12.94 -29.83 8.21
C LEU A 105 14.24 -30.54 8.60
N ILE A 106 15.36 -30.08 8.05
CA ILE A 106 16.72 -30.55 8.38
C ILE A 106 17.39 -29.56 9.33
N GLU A 107 17.95 -30.11 10.41
CA GLU A 107 18.76 -29.37 11.40
C GLU A 107 18.09 -28.08 11.91
N ARG A 108 16.75 -28.03 11.89
CA ARG A 108 15.91 -26.89 12.26
C ARG A 108 16.20 -25.58 11.53
N THR A 109 17.01 -25.61 10.48
CA THR A 109 17.52 -24.40 9.79
C THR A 109 17.38 -24.49 8.28
N SER A 110 17.03 -25.65 7.73
CA SER A 110 16.89 -25.87 6.30
C SER A 110 15.65 -26.69 5.99
N LEU A 111 14.99 -26.34 4.89
CA LEU A 111 13.90 -27.11 4.28
C LEU A 111 14.49 -28.02 3.20
N PHE A 112 14.01 -29.24 3.12
CA PHE A 112 14.49 -30.25 2.19
C PHE A 112 13.34 -30.98 1.50
N TRP A 113 13.48 -31.17 0.19
CA TRP A 113 12.56 -31.96 -0.61
C TRP A 113 13.33 -33.12 -1.23
N GLN A 114 13.20 -34.31 -0.65
CA GLN A 114 14.00 -35.48 -1.04
C GLN A 114 13.81 -35.84 -2.52
N LYS A 115 12.56 -35.88 -2.99
CA LYS A 115 12.24 -36.24 -4.38
C LYS A 115 12.76 -35.23 -5.40
N LEU A 116 12.87 -33.96 -5.00
CA LEU A 116 13.30 -32.87 -5.88
C LEU A 116 14.80 -32.60 -5.76
N GLY A 117 15.48 -33.16 -4.75
CA GLY A 117 16.89 -32.88 -4.48
C GLY A 117 17.15 -31.41 -4.11
N VAL A 118 16.16 -30.72 -3.54
CA VAL A 118 16.20 -29.30 -3.24
C VAL A 118 16.41 -29.09 -1.75
N THR A 119 17.40 -28.27 -1.39
CA THR A 119 17.62 -27.81 -0.02
C THR A 119 17.63 -26.29 0.04
N LEU A 120 16.82 -25.70 0.93
CA LEU A 120 16.73 -24.26 1.10
C LEU A 120 16.93 -23.88 2.56
N LYS A 121 17.90 -23.01 2.84
CA LYS A 121 18.10 -22.49 4.21
C LYS A 121 16.96 -21.54 4.56
N ILE A 122 16.42 -21.68 5.76
CA ILE A 122 15.38 -20.78 6.31
C ILE A 122 15.91 -19.34 6.38
N GLU A 123 17.19 -19.15 6.67
CA GLU A 123 17.86 -17.84 6.59
C GLU A 123 17.78 -17.22 5.18
N ALA A 124 17.94 -18.05 4.14
CA ALA A 124 17.81 -17.60 2.76
C ALA A 124 16.34 -17.25 2.42
N LEU A 125 15.36 -17.94 3.02
CA LEU A 125 13.94 -17.59 2.90
C LEU A 125 13.65 -16.25 3.58
N LEU A 126 14.10 -16.06 4.82
CA LEU A 126 13.93 -14.83 5.61
C LEU A 126 14.61 -13.62 4.97
N SER A 127 15.72 -13.83 4.26
CA SER A 127 16.42 -12.79 3.48
C SER A 127 15.94 -12.71 2.01
N GLY A 128 14.98 -13.56 1.63
CA GLY A 128 14.43 -13.70 0.28
C GLY A 128 15.45 -14.10 -0.81
N LYS A 129 16.61 -14.64 -0.45
CA LYS A 129 17.70 -15.02 -1.36
C LYS A 129 17.45 -16.33 -2.12
N SER A 130 16.31 -16.99 -1.88
CA SER A 130 15.98 -18.32 -2.40
C SER A 130 15.18 -18.32 -3.72
N SER A 131 14.99 -17.18 -4.38
CA SER A 131 14.24 -17.11 -5.65
C SER A 131 15.09 -17.57 -6.85
N ALA A 132 14.49 -18.33 -7.77
CA ALA A 132 15.12 -19.05 -8.88
C ALA A 132 15.50 -18.19 -10.10
N HIS A 133 15.33 -16.87 -10.05
CA HIS A 133 15.35 -16.04 -11.26
C HIS A 133 16.58 -15.14 -11.33
N SER A 134 17.19 -15.10 -12.52
CA SER A 134 18.21 -14.13 -12.92
C SER A 134 17.74 -12.72 -12.58
N VAL A 135 18.29 -12.17 -11.50
CA VAL A 135 17.99 -10.82 -11.03
C VAL A 135 18.57 -9.82 -12.03
N MET A 136 17.74 -8.90 -12.54
CA MET A 136 18.22 -7.80 -13.34
C MET A 136 18.67 -6.66 -12.43
N ILE A 137 19.83 -6.06 -12.74
CA ILE A 137 20.35 -4.90 -12.04
C ILE A 137 19.93 -3.66 -12.82
N LEU A 138 19.03 -2.89 -12.24
CA LEU A 138 18.62 -1.60 -12.80
C LEU A 138 19.51 -0.49 -12.27
N LYS A 139 19.74 0.55 -13.08
CA LYS A 139 20.66 1.64 -12.77
C LYS A 139 19.99 3.01 -12.91
N ARG A 140 20.63 4.00 -12.29
CA ARG A 140 20.26 5.41 -12.43
C ARG A 140 20.32 5.88 -13.90
N PRO A 141 19.39 6.72 -14.37
CA PRO A 141 19.53 7.46 -15.62
C PRO A 141 20.74 8.41 -15.57
N THR A 142 21.19 8.82 -16.76
CA THR A 142 22.26 9.81 -16.90
C THR A 142 21.80 11.20 -16.45
N ASP A 143 20.52 11.53 -16.66
CA ASP A 143 19.93 12.81 -16.27
C ASP A 143 18.58 12.57 -15.59
N PHE A 144 18.38 13.20 -14.42
CA PHE A 144 17.08 13.25 -13.75
C PHE A 144 16.54 14.66 -13.91
N GLU A 145 15.60 14.84 -14.83
CA GLU A 145 14.80 16.06 -14.91
C GLU A 145 13.45 15.87 -14.19
N GLY A 146 12.98 14.61 -14.04
CA GLY A 146 11.75 14.26 -13.33
C GLY A 146 10.48 14.90 -13.88
N VAL A 147 10.53 15.46 -15.09
CA VAL A 147 9.39 16.13 -15.72
C VAL A 147 8.84 15.24 -16.84
N GLY A 148 7.52 15.13 -16.89
CA GLY A 148 6.78 14.52 -18.00
C GLY A 148 6.02 13.25 -17.62
N ASP A 149 5.19 12.80 -18.56
CA ASP A 149 4.40 11.59 -18.43
C ASP A 149 5.22 10.34 -18.73
N LEU A 150 4.82 9.22 -18.12
CA LEU A 150 5.35 7.92 -18.46
C LEU A 150 4.99 7.53 -19.89
N ALA A 151 6.01 7.22 -20.70
CA ALA A 151 5.83 6.75 -22.07
C ALA A 151 5.40 5.28 -22.10
N THR A 152 4.10 5.02 -21.87
CA THR A 152 3.54 3.66 -21.79
C THR A 152 3.42 2.98 -23.15
N SER A 153 3.56 1.67 -23.19
CA SER A 153 3.26 0.83 -24.35
C SER A 153 1.77 0.47 -24.43
N ALA A 154 1.24 0.13 -25.61
CA ALA A 154 -0.20 -0.17 -25.75
C ALA A 154 -0.68 -1.36 -24.89
N GLU A 155 0.22 -2.31 -24.62
CA GLU A 155 -0.01 -3.55 -23.87
C GLU A 155 0.14 -3.42 -22.34
N TRP A 156 0.42 -2.21 -21.83
CA TRP A 156 0.63 -2.02 -20.39
C TRP A 156 -0.56 -2.51 -19.53
N PRO A 157 -1.84 -2.30 -19.91
CA PRO A 157 -2.95 -2.70 -19.06
C PRO A 157 -2.99 -4.23 -18.87
N GLU A 158 -2.85 -5.00 -19.95
CA GLU A 158 -2.87 -6.45 -19.91
C GLU A 158 -1.69 -7.02 -19.10
N LEU A 159 -0.50 -6.43 -19.24
CA LEU A 159 0.69 -6.85 -18.50
C LEU A 159 0.54 -6.56 -17.00
N VAL A 160 -0.02 -5.40 -16.64
CA VAL A 160 -0.32 -5.06 -15.24
C VAL A 160 -1.36 -6.01 -14.66
N VAL A 161 -2.48 -6.24 -15.34
CA VAL A 161 -3.53 -7.17 -14.87
C VAL A 161 -2.95 -8.55 -14.61
N LYS A 162 -2.16 -9.07 -15.56
CA LYS A 162 -1.49 -10.37 -15.42
C LYS A 162 -0.56 -10.39 -14.21
N PHE A 163 0.23 -9.34 -14.02
CA PHE A 163 1.15 -9.23 -12.90
C PHE A 163 0.43 -9.18 -11.56
N LEU A 164 -0.56 -8.30 -11.40
CA LEU A 164 -1.33 -8.16 -10.17
C LEU A 164 -2.06 -9.47 -9.83
N SER A 165 -2.78 -10.04 -10.80
CA SER A 165 -3.54 -11.28 -10.61
C SER A 165 -2.69 -12.47 -10.18
N SER A 166 -1.42 -12.50 -10.60
CA SER A 166 -0.48 -13.59 -10.29
C SER A 166 0.31 -13.35 -8.99
N ASN A 167 0.26 -12.15 -8.43
CA ASN A 167 1.09 -11.76 -7.30
C ASN A 167 0.32 -11.28 -6.07
N LEU A 168 -1.00 -11.13 -6.17
CA LEU A 168 -1.91 -10.97 -5.04
C LEU A 168 -2.23 -12.33 -4.39
N PRO A 169 -2.46 -12.38 -3.06
CA PRO A 169 -2.98 -13.57 -2.40
C PRO A 169 -4.33 -14.00 -3.00
N GLY A 170 -4.53 -15.30 -3.21
CA GLY A 170 -5.74 -15.83 -3.82
C GLY A 170 -5.64 -15.97 -5.35
N SER A 171 -6.79 -15.94 -6.03
CA SER A 171 -6.89 -16.20 -7.47
C SER A 171 -8.19 -15.66 -8.05
N ALA A 172 -8.30 -15.62 -9.39
CA ALA A 172 -9.54 -15.24 -10.04
C ALA A 172 -10.74 -16.15 -9.65
N ALA A 173 -10.49 -17.43 -9.36
CA ALA A 173 -11.54 -18.38 -8.98
C ALA A 173 -11.98 -18.21 -7.51
N SER A 174 -11.05 -17.90 -6.61
CA SER A 174 -11.30 -17.79 -5.17
C SER A 174 -11.52 -16.35 -4.69
N GLY A 175 -11.35 -15.37 -5.57
CA GLY A 175 -11.09 -13.98 -5.20
C GLY A 175 -9.64 -13.76 -4.74
N TRP A 176 -9.24 -12.49 -4.75
CA TRP A 176 -7.99 -12.01 -4.20
C TRP A 176 -8.22 -11.38 -2.82
N TYR A 177 -7.31 -11.63 -1.90
CA TYR A 177 -7.38 -11.15 -0.53
C TYR A 177 -6.31 -10.09 -0.28
N HIS A 178 -6.71 -8.98 0.32
CA HIS A 178 -5.75 -7.92 0.64
C HIS A 178 -5.09 -8.09 2.02
N ASP A 179 -5.62 -8.96 2.88
CA ASP A 179 -5.14 -9.21 4.26
C ASP A 179 -4.88 -7.94 5.08
N PHE A 180 -5.52 -6.84 4.71
CA PHE A 180 -5.36 -5.53 5.32
C PHE A 180 -3.92 -4.97 5.23
N LEU A 181 -3.17 -5.42 4.23
CA LEU A 181 -1.84 -4.93 3.89
C LEU A 181 -1.92 -3.91 2.75
N THR A 182 -1.22 -2.78 2.91
CA THR A 182 -1.23 -1.65 1.97
C THR A 182 -1.02 -2.07 0.53
N ALA A 183 0.05 -2.82 0.25
CA ALA A 183 0.40 -3.23 -1.10
C ALA A 183 -0.66 -4.13 -1.74
N TYR A 184 -1.29 -5.02 -0.97
CA TYR A 184 -2.28 -5.95 -1.51
C TYR A 184 -3.63 -5.27 -1.70
N GLN A 185 -4.01 -4.36 -0.80
CA GLN A 185 -5.24 -3.58 -0.95
C GLN A 185 -5.14 -2.65 -2.17
N ILE A 186 -4.05 -1.90 -2.34
CA ILE A 186 -3.82 -1.10 -3.55
C ILE A 186 -3.82 -1.98 -4.80
N GLY A 187 -3.22 -3.18 -4.75
CA GLY A 187 -3.26 -4.12 -5.87
C GLY A 187 -4.68 -4.60 -6.21
N CYS A 188 -5.51 -4.90 -5.21
CA CYS A 188 -6.93 -5.24 -5.39
C CYS A 188 -7.72 -4.08 -6.00
N GLU A 189 -7.58 -2.88 -5.44
CA GLU A 189 -8.22 -1.66 -5.95
C GLU A 189 -7.78 -1.33 -7.38
N THR A 190 -6.52 -1.62 -7.73
CA THR A 190 -6.01 -1.45 -9.10
C THR A 190 -6.68 -2.44 -10.07
N LEU A 191 -6.92 -3.70 -9.68
CA LEU A 191 -7.69 -4.64 -10.49
C LEU A 191 -9.14 -4.17 -10.70
N VAL A 192 -9.75 -3.57 -9.68
CA VAL A 192 -11.09 -2.96 -9.78
C VAL A 192 -11.07 -1.78 -10.73
N ALA A 193 -10.11 -0.86 -10.59
CA ALA A 193 -9.95 0.31 -11.46
C ALA A 193 -9.66 -0.07 -12.92
N LEU A 194 -9.03 -1.22 -13.18
CA LEU A 194 -8.81 -1.76 -14.51
C LEU A 194 -10.01 -2.55 -15.06
N GLY A 195 -11.13 -2.59 -14.34
CA GLY A 195 -12.36 -3.27 -14.78
C GLY A 195 -12.25 -4.80 -14.80
N GLN A 196 -11.37 -5.36 -13.97
CA GLN A 196 -11.13 -6.81 -13.89
C GLN A 196 -11.84 -7.46 -12.71
N ALA A 197 -12.15 -6.68 -11.68
CA ALA A 197 -12.70 -7.17 -10.43
C ALA A 197 -13.72 -6.19 -9.86
N ILE A 198 -14.53 -6.67 -8.92
CA ILE A 198 -15.34 -5.86 -8.01
C ILE A 198 -14.67 -5.84 -6.64
N ASP A 199 -14.78 -4.69 -5.97
CA ASP A 199 -14.30 -4.54 -4.60
C ASP A 199 -15.14 -5.36 -3.62
N THR A 200 -14.50 -5.88 -2.58
CA THR A 200 -15.13 -6.62 -1.48
C THR A 200 -14.54 -6.13 -0.16
N SER A 201 -15.19 -6.46 0.96
CA SER A 201 -14.68 -6.03 2.27
C SER A 201 -13.30 -6.61 2.66
N THR A 202 -12.80 -7.60 1.93
CA THR A 202 -11.55 -8.32 2.25
C THR A 202 -10.55 -8.37 1.09
N GLY A 203 -10.82 -7.69 -0.03
CA GLY A 203 -10.01 -7.74 -1.24
C GLY A 203 -10.86 -7.54 -2.49
N ALA A 204 -10.63 -8.32 -3.55
CA ALA A 204 -11.34 -8.16 -4.81
C ALA A 204 -11.82 -9.49 -5.39
N GLN A 205 -12.97 -9.49 -6.06
CA GLN A 205 -13.52 -10.66 -6.74
C GLN A 205 -13.51 -10.46 -8.26
N ALA A 206 -13.01 -11.44 -9.01
CA ALA A 206 -12.96 -11.35 -10.46
C ALA A 206 -14.36 -11.20 -11.08
N LEU A 207 -14.45 -10.35 -12.10
CA LEU A 207 -15.64 -10.25 -12.94
C LEU A 207 -15.74 -11.45 -13.89
N GLU A 208 -16.96 -11.94 -14.14
CA GLU A 208 -17.18 -12.99 -15.13
C GLU A 208 -16.81 -12.54 -16.55
N LYS A 209 -16.99 -11.24 -16.83
CA LYS A 209 -16.71 -10.62 -18.13
C LYS A 209 -15.82 -9.39 -17.92
N PRO A 210 -14.53 -9.57 -17.63
CA PRO A 210 -13.62 -8.47 -17.39
C PRO A 210 -13.46 -7.64 -18.67
N ARG A 211 -13.44 -6.31 -18.52
CA ARG A 211 -13.24 -5.38 -19.63
C ARG A 211 -12.59 -4.11 -19.13
N PHE A 212 -11.58 -3.63 -19.84
CA PHE A 212 -10.96 -2.35 -19.53
C PHE A 212 -11.98 -1.20 -19.65
N PRO A 213 -11.96 -0.24 -18.72
CA PRO A 213 -12.78 0.96 -18.82
C PRO A 213 -12.33 1.83 -20.00
N GLU A 214 -13.22 2.70 -20.49
CA GLU A 214 -12.89 3.67 -21.54
C GLU A 214 -11.79 4.63 -21.09
N LEU A 215 -11.81 5.00 -19.80
CA LEU A 215 -10.78 5.81 -19.16
C LEU A 215 -9.98 4.92 -18.21
N LEU A 216 -8.75 4.62 -18.60
CA LEU A 216 -7.81 3.86 -17.77
C LEU A 216 -7.30 4.71 -16.59
N PRO A 217 -6.96 4.06 -15.47
CA PRO A 217 -6.29 4.73 -14.36
C PRO A 217 -4.95 5.31 -14.80
N ARG A 218 -4.47 6.30 -14.06
CA ARG A 218 -3.23 6.99 -14.41
C ARG A 218 -2.02 6.03 -14.34
N PRO A 219 -1.13 6.02 -15.36
CA PRO A 219 0.00 5.10 -15.37
C PRO A 219 0.99 5.28 -14.22
N ASP A 220 1.18 6.51 -13.73
CA ASP A 220 2.05 6.81 -12.59
C ASP A 220 1.52 6.19 -11.30
N ASP A 221 0.21 6.27 -11.06
CA ASP A 221 -0.44 5.60 -9.93
C ASP A 221 -0.33 4.07 -10.03
N VAL A 222 -0.58 3.52 -11.22
CA VAL A 222 -0.46 2.08 -11.48
C VAL A 222 0.98 1.61 -11.28
N ALA A 223 1.98 2.41 -11.67
CA ALA A 223 3.38 2.11 -11.44
C ALA A 223 3.70 2.01 -9.95
N VAL A 224 3.16 2.91 -9.12
CA VAL A 224 3.30 2.82 -7.65
C VAL A 224 2.65 1.53 -7.13
N ALA A 225 1.44 1.19 -7.57
CA ALA A 225 0.77 -0.05 -7.19
C ALA A 225 1.60 -1.30 -7.52
N VAL A 226 2.20 -1.35 -8.71
CA VAL A 226 3.10 -2.43 -9.14
C VAL A 226 4.35 -2.48 -8.26
N ILE A 227 4.97 -1.34 -7.97
CA ILE A 227 6.15 -1.26 -7.10
C ILE A 227 5.82 -1.76 -5.69
N TYR A 228 4.74 -1.27 -5.08
CA TYR A 228 4.33 -1.68 -3.73
C TYR A 228 4.14 -3.19 -3.66
N LEU A 229 3.39 -3.77 -4.60
CA LEU A 229 3.16 -5.21 -4.65
C LEU A 229 4.46 -5.99 -4.89
N ALA A 230 5.33 -5.49 -5.77
CA ALA A 230 6.61 -6.13 -6.08
C ALA A 230 7.58 -6.08 -4.89
N THR A 231 7.67 -4.96 -4.18
CA THR A 231 8.47 -4.79 -2.95
C THR A 231 7.94 -5.71 -1.85
N GLN A 232 6.62 -5.70 -1.61
CA GLN A 232 5.96 -6.57 -0.61
C GLN A 232 6.24 -8.05 -0.86
N ASN A 233 6.29 -8.47 -2.13
CA ASN A 233 6.59 -9.84 -2.53
C ASN A 233 8.09 -10.15 -2.67
N GLY A 234 8.97 -9.19 -2.40
CA GLY A 234 10.43 -9.35 -2.53
C GLY A 234 10.94 -9.49 -3.97
N LEU A 235 10.14 -9.07 -4.96
CA LEU A 235 10.45 -9.11 -6.39
C LEU A 235 11.28 -7.89 -6.85
N ILE A 236 11.28 -6.82 -6.06
CA ILE A 236 12.23 -5.71 -6.13
C ILE A 236 12.99 -5.69 -4.81
N LYS A 237 14.31 -5.51 -4.88
CA LYS A 237 15.16 -5.31 -3.70
C LYS A 237 16.13 -4.17 -3.92
N PHE A 238 16.33 -3.39 -2.88
CA PHE A 238 17.23 -2.25 -2.90
C PHE A 238 18.51 -2.62 -2.14
N PRO A 239 19.63 -2.90 -2.82
CA PRO A 239 20.89 -3.16 -2.14
C PRO A 239 21.31 -1.93 -1.33
N SER A 240 21.57 -2.11 -0.04
CA SER A 240 22.17 -1.07 0.78
C SER A 240 23.54 -0.68 0.23
N SER A 241 23.80 0.61 0.07
CA SER A 241 25.09 1.16 -0.38
C SER A 241 26.26 0.90 0.60
N ARG A 242 26.04 0.25 1.74
CA ARG A 242 27.11 -0.14 2.69
C ARG A 242 27.85 -1.38 2.16
N LYS A 243 28.81 -1.17 1.26
CA LYS A 243 29.86 -2.17 1.07
C LYS A 243 30.74 -2.20 2.31
N SER A 244 30.81 -3.39 2.89
CA SER A 244 31.91 -3.97 3.67
C SER A 244 33.19 -3.11 3.74
N ALA A 245 33.42 -2.48 4.90
CA ALA A 245 34.67 -1.79 5.21
C ALA A 245 35.69 -2.70 5.91
N HIS A 246 35.52 -4.03 5.89
CA HIS A 246 36.41 -4.97 6.59
C HIS A 246 36.83 -6.13 5.67
N SER A 247 37.58 -5.81 4.61
CA SER A 247 38.77 -6.58 4.22
C SER A 247 39.39 -5.95 2.97
N GLN A 248 40.42 -5.14 3.19
CA GLN A 248 41.69 -5.24 2.45
C GLN A 248 42.67 -4.25 3.07
N THR A 249 43.69 -4.83 3.68
CA THR A 249 44.85 -4.19 4.25
C THR A 249 45.77 -3.65 3.14
N SER A 250 45.95 -2.32 3.16
CA SER A 250 47.20 -1.58 2.87
C SER A 250 47.61 -1.35 1.38
N PRO A 251 48.56 -0.42 1.11
CA PRO A 251 48.45 1.03 1.29
C PRO A 251 48.96 1.81 0.05
N SER A 252 48.92 3.14 0.12
CA SER A 252 49.65 4.11 -0.72
C SER A 252 49.05 4.51 -2.07
N GLY A 253 48.76 5.81 -2.19
CA GLY A 253 48.72 6.52 -3.46
C GLY A 253 47.57 7.51 -3.53
N ASN A 254 47.87 8.80 -3.42
CA ASN A 254 46.93 9.90 -3.63
C ASN A 254 46.18 9.71 -4.96
N ASP A 255 44.88 9.48 -4.87
CA ASP A 255 43.94 9.85 -5.91
C ASP A 255 42.73 10.50 -5.24
N PHE A 256 42.38 11.68 -5.74
CA PHE A 256 41.18 12.41 -5.38
C PHE A 256 39.96 11.51 -5.62
N ALA A 257 39.48 10.84 -4.57
CA ALA A 257 38.17 10.21 -4.61
C ALA A 257 37.12 11.33 -4.63
N PRO A 258 36.28 11.44 -5.67
CA PRO A 258 35.14 12.35 -5.60
C PRO A 258 34.23 11.91 -4.46
N SER A 259 33.63 12.92 -3.83
CA SER A 259 32.73 12.80 -2.70
C SER A 259 31.71 11.68 -2.90
N SER A 260 31.51 10.93 -1.82
CA SER A 260 30.46 9.94 -1.60
C SER A 260 29.07 10.60 -1.68
N GLU A 261 28.65 11.01 -2.88
CA GLU A 261 27.39 11.70 -3.17
C GLU A 261 26.39 10.77 -3.87
N SER A 262 25.18 10.73 -3.29
CA SER A 262 23.96 10.09 -3.80
C SER A 262 23.94 8.55 -3.79
N GLY A 263 22.99 8.00 -3.03
CA GLY A 263 22.69 6.57 -3.00
C GLY A 263 22.57 6.01 -4.42
N THR A 264 23.22 4.88 -4.66
CA THR A 264 23.13 4.19 -5.94
C THR A 264 21.67 3.78 -6.14
N TRP A 265 20.96 4.36 -7.12
CA TRP A 265 19.58 4.03 -7.53
C TRP A 265 19.52 2.64 -8.20
N ILE A 266 20.17 1.69 -7.56
CA ILE A 266 20.30 0.32 -8.00
C ILE A 266 19.15 -0.45 -7.38
N ALA A 267 18.44 -1.22 -8.20
CA ALA A 267 17.52 -2.22 -7.73
C ALA A 267 17.85 -3.57 -8.37
N HIS A 268 17.65 -4.60 -7.58
CA HIS A 268 17.63 -5.99 -8.00
C HIS A 268 16.18 -6.37 -8.29
N VAL A 269 15.86 -6.58 -9.56
CA VAL A 269 14.47 -6.72 -10.01
C VAL A 269 14.26 -8.04 -10.73
N HIS A 270 13.17 -8.71 -10.37
CA HIS A 270 12.72 -9.93 -11.02
C HIS A 270 12.30 -9.66 -12.48
N PRO A 271 12.64 -10.53 -13.46
CA PRO A 271 12.33 -10.30 -14.88
C PRO A 271 10.85 -9.99 -15.17
N GLN A 272 9.92 -10.67 -14.51
CA GLN A 272 8.48 -10.38 -14.61
C GLN A 272 8.13 -8.92 -14.29
N VAL A 273 8.79 -8.32 -13.29
CA VAL A 273 8.56 -6.93 -12.89
C VAL A 273 9.21 -5.99 -13.91
N VAL A 274 10.38 -6.34 -14.45
CA VAL A 274 11.04 -5.56 -15.51
C VAL A 274 10.14 -5.43 -16.74
N ILE A 275 9.43 -6.49 -17.14
CA ILE A 275 8.50 -6.44 -18.28
C ILE A 275 7.39 -5.42 -18.03
N VAL A 276 6.78 -5.45 -16.84
CA VAL A 276 5.68 -4.55 -16.47
C VAL A 276 6.16 -3.11 -16.34
N LEU A 277 7.27 -2.88 -15.64
CA LEU A 277 7.85 -1.55 -15.47
C LEU A 277 8.26 -0.93 -16.82
N ARG A 278 8.78 -1.73 -17.76
CA ARG A 278 9.07 -1.26 -19.11
C ARG A 278 7.79 -0.88 -19.86
N SER A 279 6.74 -1.69 -19.78
CA SER A 279 5.45 -1.36 -20.40
C SER A 279 4.81 -0.09 -19.85
N LEU A 280 5.07 0.20 -18.57
CA LEU A 280 4.65 1.44 -17.90
C LEU A 280 5.60 2.61 -18.18
N GLY A 281 6.60 2.50 -19.05
CA GLY A 281 7.52 3.60 -19.36
C GLY A 281 8.50 3.97 -18.22
N MET A 282 8.62 3.11 -17.20
CA MET A 282 9.54 3.34 -16.07
C MET A 282 11.00 3.02 -16.43
N LEU A 283 11.22 2.26 -17.51
CA LEU A 283 12.54 1.75 -17.89
C LEU A 283 12.88 2.02 -19.36
N GLU A 284 14.11 2.45 -19.60
CA GLU A 284 14.76 2.46 -20.90
C GLU A 284 16.02 1.58 -20.84
N GLY A 285 16.00 0.45 -21.53
CA GLY A 285 17.05 -0.57 -21.41
C GLY A 285 17.14 -1.15 -19.99
N ASP A 286 18.28 -0.93 -19.32
CA ASP A 286 18.59 -1.30 -17.93
C ASP A 286 18.56 -0.11 -16.96
N LYS A 287 18.01 1.04 -17.37
CA LYS A 287 17.98 2.28 -16.59
C LYS A 287 16.55 2.73 -16.27
N TRP A 288 16.38 3.42 -15.14
CA TRP A 288 15.16 4.19 -14.88
C TRP A 288 15.04 5.35 -15.87
N THR A 289 13.83 5.68 -16.28
CA THR A 289 13.58 6.89 -17.09
C THR A 289 13.56 8.14 -16.21
N GLY A 290 13.65 9.32 -16.83
CA GLY A 290 13.50 10.59 -16.11
C GLY A 290 12.17 10.70 -15.36
N PRO A 291 11.00 10.48 -16.02
CA PRO A 291 9.69 10.50 -15.37
C PRO A 291 9.53 9.53 -14.20
N ALA A 292 10.24 8.39 -14.22
CA ALA A 292 10.21 7.40 -13.13
C ALA A 292 10.72 7.96 -11.79
N GLU A 293 11.51 9.03 -11.79
CA GLU A 293 12.01 9.67 -10.57
C GLU A 293 10.88 10.06 -9.62
N THR A 294 9.84 10.72 -10.14
CA THR A 294 8.72 11.21 -9.34
C THR A 294 7.84 10.08 -8.83
N VAL A 295 7.77 8.96 -9.55
CA VAL A 295 7.14 7.72 -9.07
C VAL A 295 7.94 7.14 -7.91
N TRP A 296 9.27 7.16 -7.97
CA TRP A 296 10.12 6.69 -6.88
C TRP A 296 10.06 7.57 -5.63
N TRP A 297 9.72 8.86 -5.75
CA TRP A 297 9.44 9.70 -4.59
C TRP A 297 8.20 9.22 -3.81
N ARG A 298 7.30 8.49 -4.47
CA ARG A 298 6.06 7.92 -3.89
C ARG A 298 6.23 6.51 -3.30
N GLU A 299 7.40 5.89 -3.49
CA GLU A 299 7.83 4.69 -2.73
C GLU A 299 8.87 5.07 -1.66
N ASP A 300 9.74 6.03 -1.95
CA ASP A 300 10.87 6.46 -1.12
C ASP A 300 11.66 5.31 -0.47
N PRO A 301 12.32 4.43 -1.27
CA PRO A 301 13.14 3.35 -0.73
C PRO A 301 14.21 3.91 0.22
N SER A 302 14.17 3.47 1.48
CA SER A 302 15.05 3.97 2.54
C SER A 302 16.54 3.80 2.21
N GLU A 303 16.88 2.79 1.43
CA GLU A 303 18.22 2.44 0.97
C GLU A 303 18.78 3.46 -0.02
N TRP A 304 17.90 4.12 -0.79
CA TRP A 304 18.28 5.12 -1.78
C TRP A 304 18.43 6.51 -1.20
N ARG A 305 17.75 6.80 -0.08
CA ARG A 305 17.81 8.09 0.63
C ARG A 305 17.56 9.26 -0.32
N LEU A 306 16.37 9.26 -0.94
CA LEU A 306 16.05 10.20 -2.01
C LEU A 306 16.07 11.66 -1.55
N HIS A 307 15.73 11.92 -0.28
CA HIS A 307 15.72 13.27 0.31
C HIS A 307 15.00 14.30 -0.57
N PHE A 308 13.91 13.90 -1.24
CA PHE A 308 13.19 14.71 -2.20
C PHE A 308 12.64 16.01 -1.60
N GLU A 309 12.41 16.07 -0.29
CA GLU A 309 12.01 17.30 0.42
C GLU A 309 13.04 18.44 0.31
N ARG A 310 14.30 18.13 -0.02
CA ARG A 310 15.36 19.12 -0.24
C ARG A 310 15.45 19.58 -1.69
N ASP A 311 14.72 18.95 -2.59
CA ASP A 311 14.70 19.28 -4.00
C ASP A 311 13.92 20.61 -4.21
N PRO A 312 14.45 21.59 -4.97
CA PRO A 312 13.74 22.83 -5.26
C PRO A 312 12.37 22.62 -5.92
N ARG A 313 12.18 21.52 -6.66
CA ARG A 313 10.89 21.16 -7.27
C ARG A 313 9.85 20.79 -6.21
N PHE A 314 10.25 20.19 -5.09
CA PHE A 314 9.35 19.92 -3.97
C PHE A 314 8.83 21.24 -3.37
N GLU A 315 9.73 22.20 -3.10
CA GLU A 315 9.33 23.51 -2.59
C GLU A 315 8.38 24.25 -3.55
N ALA A 316 8.66 24.19 -4.85
CA ALA A 316 7.78 24.74 -5.87
C ALA A 316 6.39 24.05 -5.87
N ALA A 317 6.36 22.74 -5.70
CA ALA A 317 5.12 21.95 -5.61
C ALA A 317 4.30 22.31 -4.37
N VAL A 318 4.94 22.51 -3.21
CA VAL A 318 4.26 22.99 -1.98
C VAL A 318 3.67 24.38 -2.20
N LYS A 319 4.43 25.30 -2.78
CA LYS A 319 3.94 26.65 -3.08
C LYS A 319 2.71 26.60 -3.98
N ASN A 320 2.78 25.83 -5.07
CA ASN A 320 1.66 25.63 -5.99
C ASN A 320 0.44 25.04 -5.27
N ALA A 321 0.65 24.00 -4.46
CA ALA A 321 -0.41 23.35 -3.70
C ALA A 321 -1.11 24.31 -2.74
N CYS A 322 -0.39 25.25 -2.12
CA CYS A 322 -0.98 26.29 -1.27
C CYS A 322 -1.75 27.36 -2.07
N GLU A 323 -1.20 27.80 -3.21
CA GLU A 323 -1.76 28.92 -3.99
C GLU A 323 -2.95 28.54 -4.85
N ARG A 324 -3.06 27.26 -5.26
CA ARG A 324 -4.02 26.80 -6.28
C ARG A 324 -5.04 25.79 -5.76
N ILE A 325 -5.39 25.83 -4.48
CA ILE A 325 -6.40 24.92 -3.92
C ILE A 325 -7.76 25.19 -4.59
N PRO A 326 -8.39 24.20 -5.25
CA PRO A 326 -9.74 24.32 -5.79
C PRO A 326 -10.78 24.52 -4.69
N ASP A 327 -11.89 25.20 -4.98
CA ASP A 327 -12.87 25.56 -3.95
C ASP A 327 -13.51 24.34 -3.28
N HIS A 328 -13.83 23.28 -4.04
CA HIS A 328 -14.33 22.03 -3.48
C HIS A 328 -13.34 21.37 -2.49
N ILE A 329 -12.03 21.52 -2.72
CA ILE A 329 -10.99 21.03 -1.80
C ILE A 329 -10.87 21.96 -0.59
N LYS A 330 -10.96 23.29 -0.77
CA LYS A 330 -10.97 24.24 0.36
C LYS A 330 -12.14 23.97 1.29
N ASP A 331 -13.32 23.72 0.74
CA ASP A 331 -14.52 23.43 1.52
C ASP A 331 -14.38 22.09 2.26
N ALA A 332 -13.84 21.05 1.60
CA ALA A 332 -13.51 19.79 2.26
C ALA A 332 -12.50 19.99 3.41
N MET A 333 -11.40 20.72 3.18
CA MET A 333 -10.42 21.04 4.23
C MET A 333 -11.07 21.77 5.40
N ARG A 334 -11.95 22.74 5.15
CA ARG A 334 -12.69 23.48 6.19
C ARG A 334 -13.58 22.54 7.01
N GLY A 335 -14.35 21.67 6.34
CA GLY A 335 -15.19 20.69 7.02
C GLY A 335 -14.40 19.73 7.91
N ILE A 336 -13.19 19.35 7.49
CA ILE A 336 -12.30 18.51 8.31
C ILE A 336 -11.78 19.29 9.54
N LEU A 337 -11.54 20.59 9.43
CA LEU A 337 -11.07 21.43 10.54
C LEU A 337 -12.17 21.75 11.57
N GLU A 338 -13.41 21.91 11.12
CA GLU A 338 -14.54 22.32 11.96
C GLU A 338 -15.17 21.12 12.70
N ILE A 339 -14.90 20.98 14.00
CA ILE A 339 -15.56 19.96 14.84
C ILE A 339 -16.87 20.54 15.34
N SER A 340 -17.99 20.00 14.84
CA SER A 340 -19.34 20.38 15.26
C SER A 340 -19.80 19.62 16.51
N ASP A 341 -20.86 20.12 17.15
CA ASP A 341 -21.51 19.41 18.25
C ASP A 341 -22.09 18.06 17.80
N ASP A 342 -22.50 17.94 16.54
CA ASP A 342 -22.99 16.70 15.94
C ASP A 342 -21.88 15.66 15.82
N ASP A 343 -20.66 16.06 15.44
CA ASP A 343 -19.49 15.18 15.42
C ASP A 343 -19.19 14.62 16.82
N ILE A 344 -19.27 15.49 17.83
CA ILE A 344 -19.06 15.12 19.22
C ILE A 344 -20.15 14.14 19.67
N ALA A 345 -21.42 14.38 19.31
CA ALA A 345 -22.53 13.50 19.64
C ALA A 345 -22.37 12.11 19.00
N ILE A 346 -22.00 12.05 17.71
CA ILE A 346 -21.77 10.79 16.98
C ILE A 346 -20.64 10.00 17.64
N HIS A 347 -19.50 10.63 17.92
CA HIS A 347 -18.33 9.94 18.48
C HIS A 347 -18.43 9.62 19.97
N SER A 348 -19.30 10.34 20.70
CA SER A 348 -19.67 10.02 22.08
C SER A 348 -20.61 8.82 22.15
N SER A 349 -21.50 8.64 21.16
CA SER A 349 -22.52 7.58 21.12
C SER A 349 -22.07 6.28 20.44
N SER A 350 -21.01 6.33 19.62
CA SER A 350 -20.49 5.21 18.81
C SER A 350 -19.87 4.03 19.61
N HIS A 351 -20.10 3.94 20.92
CA HIS A 351 -19.66 2.79 21.72
C HIS A 351 -20.58 1.56 21.58
N THR A 352 -21.76 1.70 20.98
CA THR A 352 -22.78 0.64 21.01
C THR A 352 -22.70 -0.38 19.86
N ILE A 353 -21.99 -0.11 18.76
CA ILE A 353 -22.10 -0.95 17.53
C ILE A 353 -20.93 -1.95 17.36
N TYR A 354 -19.72 -1.67 17.89
CA TYR A 354 -18.57 -2.59 17.74
C TYR A 354 -18.32 -3.53 18.91
N ALA A 355 -19.11 -3.43 19.99
CA ALA A 355 -18.91 -4.23 21.20
C ALA A 355 -19.53 -5.65 21.11
N SER A 356 -20.30 -5.99 20.06
CA SER A 356 -21.10 -7.23 20.07
C SER A 356 -20.51 -8.44 19.34
N ALA A 357 -19.37 -8.33 18.64
CA ALA A 357 -18.85 -9.49 17.88
C ALA A 357 -17.68 -10.24 18.53
N TYR A 358 -16.77 -9.60 19.27
CA TYR A 358 -15.54 -10.28 19.75
C TYR A 358 -14.92 -9.72 21.04
N VAL A 359 -15.71 -9.47 22.09
CA VAL A 359 -15.13 -9.15 23.41
C VAL A 359 -15.75 -10.00 24.51
N THR A 360 -14.98 -10.98 24.99
CA THR A 360 -15.15 -11.59 26.30
C THR A 360 -15.17 -10.48 27.36
N LYS A 361 -16.21 -10.51 28.20
CA LYS A 361 -16.48 -9.62 29.34
C LYS A 361 -15.20 -9.27 30.12
N THR A 362 -14.60 -8.10 29.88
CA THR A 362 -13.82 -7.32 30.86
C THR A 362 -13.24 -6.06 30.19
N SER A 363 -14.02 -4.99 30.16
CA SER A 363 -13.59 -3.58 30.29
C SER A 363 -14.73 -2.70 29.81
N ILE A 364 -15.62 -2.31 30.74
CA ILE A 364 -16.44 -1.12 30.55
C ILE A 364 -15.44 0.03 30.62
N SER A 365 -14.99 0.50 29.44
CA SER A 365 -14.14 1.69 29.38
C SER A 365 -14.93 2.86 29.95
N SER A 366 -14.30 3.63 30.84
CA SER A 366 -14.89 4.83 31.42
C SER A 366 -15.49 5.76 30.36
N PRO A 367 -16.54 6.55 30.68
CA PRO A 367 -17.08 7.54 29.76
C PRO A 367 -15.94 8.44 29.27
N LYS A 368 -15.79 8.57 27.95
CA LYS A 368 -14.76 9.43 27.39
C LYS A 368 -15.05 10.88 27.79
N THR A 369 -14.02 11.60 28.18
CA THR A 369 -14.16 13.05 28.39
C THR A 369 -14.42 13.73 27.04
N HIS A 370 -15.03 14.91 27.08
CA HIS A 370 -15.23 15.74 25.89
C HIS A 370 -13.93 15.96 25.10
N ASP A 371 -12.83 16.20 25.82
CA ASP A 371 -11.51 16.38 25.22
C ASP A 371 -10.97 15.10 24.56
N GLU A 372 -11.22 13.92 25.14
CA GLU A 372 -10.85 12.64 24.53
C GLU A 372 -11.64 12.35 23.26
N VAL A 373 -12.92 12.76 23.21
CA VAL A 373 -13.75 12.68 22.00
C VAL A 373 -13.20 13.60 20.91
N ILE A 374 -12.87 14.85 21.25
CA ILE A 374 -12.25 15.81 20.32
C ILE A 374 -10.92 15.29 19.79
N GLN A 375 -10.03 14.77 20.64
CA GLN A 375 -8.76 14.20 20.20
C GLN A 375 -8.94 13.00 19.27
N ARG A 376 -9.94 12.15 19.53
CA ARG A 376 -10.29 11.05 18.64
C ARG A 376 -10.79 11.55 17.28
N ILE A 377 -11.65 12.56 17.26
CA ILE A 377 -12.15 13.18 16.02
C ILE A 377 -10.98 13.72 15.22
N ARG A 378 -10.08 14.50 15.83
CA ARG A 378 -8.87 15.03 15.17
C ARG A 378 -7.99 13.93 14.61
N TYR A 379 -7.79 12.84 15.35
CA TYR A 379 -7.01 11.69 14.87
C TYR A 379 -7.64 11.02 13.63
N ILE A 380 -8.96 10.86 13.61
CA ILE A 380 -9.69 10.28 12.47
C ILE A 380 -9.59 11.23 11.27
N ARG A 381 -9.89 12.50 11.49
CA ARG A 381 -9.93 13.57 10.48
C ARG A 381 -8.59 13.91 9.85
N ARG A 382 -7.48 13.66 10.55
CA ARG A 382 -6.15 13.70 9.95
C ARG A 382 -6.05 12.75 8.75
N ARG A 383 -6.67 11.58 8.81
CA ARG A 383 -6.68 10.63 7.68
C ARG A 383 -7.50 11.17 6.52
N ASP A 384 -8.58 11.90 6.79
CA ASP A 384 -9.35 12.55 5.73
C ASP A 384 -8.50 13.60 4.99
N PHE A 385 -7.64 14.33 5.72
CA PHE A 385 -6.63 15.20 5.11
C PHE A 385 -5.64 14.42 4.24
N ASP A 386 -5.10 13.30 4.71
CA ASP A 386 -4.21 12.45 3.89
C ASP A 386 -4.92 12.02 2.59
N CYS A 387 -6.19 11.61 2.68
CA CYS A 387 -6.95 11.13 1.53
C CYS A 387 -7.26 12.21 0.49
N LEU A 388 -7.42 13.48 0.88
CA LEU A 388 -7.51 14.58 -0.08
C LEU A 388 -6.27 14.63 -0.98
N PHE A 389 -5.08 14.44 -0.42
CA PHE A 389 -3.85 14.45 -1.20
C PHE A 389 -3.66 13.15 -2.00
N TYR A 390 -4.03 12.00 -1.45
CA TYR A 390 -3.98 10.73 -2.19
C TYR A 390 -4.86 10.73 -3.44
N MET A 391 -6.05 11.35 -3.37
CA MET A 391 -7.01 11.35 -4.48
C MET A 391 -6.86 12.52 -5.44
N TYR A 392 -6.59 13.73 -4.93
CA TYR A 392 -6.73 14.96 -5.70
C TYR A 392 -5.42 15.68 -5.97
N TRP A 393 -4.26 15.15 -5.58
CA TRP A 393 -2.99 15.85 -5.79
C TRP A 393 -1.92 14.96 -6.44
N ARG A 394 -1.24 15.47 -7.48
CA ARG A 394 -0.10 14.81 -8.13
C ARG A 394 1.05 15.77 -8.31
N PHE A 395 2.28 15.27 -8.27
CA PHE A 395 3.48 16.10 -8.33
C PHE A 395 3.57 16.94 -9.60
N ASN A 396 3.29 16.33 -10.75
CA ASN A 396 3.38 17.00 -12.05
C ASN A 396 2.18 17.93 -12.35
N ASP A 397 1.00 17.63 -11.79
CA ASP A 397 -0.25 18.32 -12.14
C ASP A 397 -0.72 19.32 -11.08
N GLY A 398 -0.28 19.16 -9.83
CA GLY A 398 -0.87 19.84 -8.68
C GLY A 398 -2.23 19.25 -8.32
N TRP A 399 -3.21 20.10 -8.07
CA TRP A 399 -4.58 19.68 -7.76
C TRP A 399 -5.32 19.21 -9.01
N LEU A 400 -5.75 17.96 -9.01
CA LEU A 400 -6.57 17.34 -10.05
C LEU A 400 -7.99 17.90 -10.03
N SER A 401 -8.57 18.08 -11.21
CA SER A 401 -10.01 18.25 -11.36
C SER A 401 -10.77 16.99 -10.96
N ILE A 402 -12.09 17.09 -10.77
CA ILE A 402 -12.95 15.94 -10.43
C ILE A 402 -12.85 14.83 -11.50
N ASP A 403 -12.80 15.19 -12.77
CA ASP A 403 -12.71 14.21 -13.85
C ASP A 403 -11.33 13.54 -13.92
N GLU A 404 -10.25 14.27 -13.62
CA GLU A 404 -8.91 13.70 -13.51
C GLU A 404 -8.76 12.80 -12.28
N ALA A 405 -9.36 13.18 -11.15
CA ALA A 405 -9.37 12.40 -9.93
C ALA A 405 -10.11 11.06 -10.08
N ARG A 406 -11.06 10.93 -11.03
CA ARG A 406 -11.69 9.64 -11.36
C ARG A 406 -10.72 8.61 -11.95
N ARG A 407 -9.60 9.07 -12.52
CA ARG A 407 -8.54 8.20 -13.04
C ARG A 407 -7.44 7.97 -12.02
N ALA A 408 -7.45 8.71 -10.91
CA ALA A 408 -6.46 8.58 -9.85
C ALA A 408 -6.75 7.33 -9.01
N LEU A 409 -5.69 6.63 -8.61
CA LEU A 409 -5.80 5.60 -7.57
C LEU A 409 -5.51 6.24 -6.20
N GLU A 410 -6.22 5.79 -5.17
CA GLU A 410 -5.93 6.17 -3.79
C GLU A 410 -4.65 5.43 -3.34
N ILE A 411 -3.47 5.98 -3.65
CA ILE A 411 -2.21 5.44 -3.13
C ILE A 411 -2.08 5.87 -1.67
N PHE A 412 -2.66 5.09 -0.76
CA PHE A 412 -2.58 5.39 0.66
C PHE A 412 -1.21 5.02 1.25
N ASN A 413 -0.74 5.83 2.19
CA ASN A 413 0.64 5.86 2.68
C ASN A 413 1.68 6.34 1.65
N ASP A 414 1.27 7.04 0.59
CA ASP A 414 2.18 7.71 -0.36
C ASP A 414 3.08 8.73 0.36
N PRO A 415 4.41 8.47 0.48
CA PRO A 415 5.35 9.34 1.19
C PRO A 415 5.39 10.76 0.63
N LEU A 416 5.29 10.92 -0.70
CA LEU A 416 5.31 12.23 -1.35
C LEU A 416 4.04 13.01 -1.03
N ALA A 417 2.87 12.38 -1.19
CA ALA A 417 1.59 13.01 -0.87
C ALA A 417 1.52 13.41 0.62
N ILE A 418 2.00 12.54 1.52
CA ILE A 418 2.11 12.83 2.96
C ILE A 418 3.03 14.04 3.19
N ALA A 419 4.22 14.07 2.58
CA ALA A 419 5.18 15.15 2.78
C ALA A 419 4.62 16.50 2.30
N ILE A 420 3.96 16.52 1.14
CA ILE A 420 3.29 17.70 0.59
C ILE A 420 2.17 18.15 1.51
N ARG A 421 1.30 17.24 1.94
CA ARG A 421 0.23 17.55 2.91
C ARG A 421 0.79 18.19 4.18
N LYS A 422 1.85 17.61 4.77
CA LYS A 422 2.51 18.16 5.97
C LYS A 422 3.00 19.58 5.75
N ALA A 423 3.65 19.83 4.60
CA ALA A 423 4.18 21.14 4.26
C ALA A 423 3.06 22.16 4.00
N VAL A 424 1.96 21.76 3.36
CA VAL A 424 0.78 22.61 3.11
C VAL A 424 0.09 22.96 4.43
N VAL A 425 -0.17 21.97 5.30
CA VAL A 425 -0.77 22.18 6.62
C VAL A 425 0.06 23.16 7.45
N ARG A 426 1.39 23.01 7.48
CA ARG A 426 2.27 23.93 8.19
C ARG A 426 2.15 25.38 7.73
N ARG A 427 1.89 25.61 6.44
CA ARG A 427 1.77 26.96 5.87
C ARG A 427 0.39 27.56 6.05
N LEU A 428 -0.66 26.76 5.84
CA LEU A 428 -2.04 27.26 5.80
C LEU A 428 -2.74 27.19 7.16
N TYR A 429 -2.35 26.23 8.01
CA TYR A 429 -3.02 25.91 9.26
C TYR A 429 -2.02 25.76 10.41
N PRO A 430 -1.18 26.79 10.70
CA PRO A 430 -0.15 26.72 11.74
C PRO A 430 -0.73 26.49 13.15
N ASP A 431 -2.00 26.82 13.36
CA ASP A 431 -2.71 26.62 14.63
C ASP A 431 -3.17 25.16 14.86
N PHE A 432 -2.96 24.27 13.88
CA PHE A 432 -3.36 22.86 13.93
C PHE A 432 -2.16 21.90 13.75
N PRO A 433 -1.13 21.96 14.62
CA PRO A 433 0.10 21.18 14.48
C PRO A 433 -0.12 19.66 14.58
N GLU A 434 -1.23 19.19 15.15
CA GLU A 434 -1.61 17.78 15.17
C GLU A 434 -1.86 17.19 13.78
N LEU A 435 -2.24 18.02 12.81
CA LEU A 435 -2.44 17.60 11.43
C LEU A 435 -1.11 17.36 10.73
N GLU A 436 0.00 17.97 11.16
CA GLU A 436 1.34 17.72 10.60
C GLU A 436 1.92 16.35 10.97
N LYS A 437 1.37 15.70 12.00
CA LYS A 437 1.95 14.46 12.53
C LYS A 437 1.89 13.33 11.51
#